data_AF-A0A0N1J0Y4-F1
#
_entry.id   AF-A0A0N1J0Y4-F1
#
_cell.length_a   1.000
_cell.length_b   1.000
_cell.length_c   1.000
_cell.angle_alpha   90.00
_cell.angle_beta   90.00
_cell.angle_gamma   90.00
#
_symmetry.space_group_name_H-M   'P 1'
#
loop_
_entity.id
_entity.type
_entity.pdbx_description
1 polymer ?
#
loop_
_entity_poly.entity_id
_entity_poly.type
_entity_poly.pdbx_seq_one_letter_code
_entity_poly.pdbx_strand_id
1 'polypeptide(L)'
;MKKNTFKQYLTVLIPFSAELDKMNDETLRVKKEIELLRVQHDRLSNLKDDRNLEPEKVRQKNNKDRHGLDKVRQKNEKVRHGLDSFSKISGWNVRKSNDGYYRCYRKLKRKVHCIYIGKTLDRNKAIRRIIAKERHLGLDKG
;
A
#
# COMPACT_ATOMS: atom_id res chain seq x y z
N MET A 1 14.99 -12.07 84.00
CA MET A 1 15.21 -10.82 83.23
C MET A 1 14.00 -10.58 82.33
N LYS A 2 13.26 -9.48 82.50
CA LYS A 2 12.14 -9.14 81.60
C LYS A 2 12.73 -8.76 80.23
N LYS A 3 12.36 -9.47 79.17
CA LYS A 3 12.79 -9.13 77.81
C LYS A 3 12.16 -7.78 77.44
N ASN A 4 12.98 -6.87 76.92
CA ASN A 4 12.53 -5.54 76.50
C ASN A 4 11.77 -5.69 75.17
N THR A 5 10.43 -5.72 75.25
CA THR A 5 9.53 -5.90 74.12
C THR A 5 9.65 -4.78 73.08
N PHE A 6 9.96 -3.56 73.51
CA PHE A 6 10.19 -2.43 72.61
C PHE A 6 11.36 -2.68 71.64
N LYS A 7 12.46 -3.28 72.13
CA LYS A 7 13.60 -3.68 71.27
C LYS A 7 13.22 -4.76 70.24
N GLN A 8 12.28 -5.64 70.58
CA GLN A 8 11.80 -6.69 69.66
C GLN A 8 10.92 -6.12 68.53
N TYR A 9 10.15 -5.08 68.81
CA TYR A 9 9.39 -4.38 67.76
C TYR A 9 10.29 -3.55 66.86
N LEU A 10 11.29 -2.86 67.42
CA LEU A 10 12.26 -2.08 66.64
C LEU A 10 12.99 -2.91 65.59
N THR A 11 13.35 -4.17 65.91
CA THR A 11 14.04 -5.05 64.95
C THR A 11 13.20 -5.38 63.71
N VAL A 12 11.87 -5.27 63.78
CA VAL A 12 10.97 -5.50 62.63
C VAL A 12 10.58 -4.18 61.97
N LEU A 13 10.37 -3.13 62.77
CA LEU A 13 9.94 -1.83 62.27
C LEU A 13 11.01 -1.12 61.42
N ILE A 14 12.30 -1.25 61.79
CA ILE A 14 13.41 -0.63 61.05
C ILE A 14 13.55 -1.18 59.61
N PRO A 15 13.61 -2.50 59.36
CA PRO A 15 13.67 -3.01 57.99
C PRO A 15 12.38 -2.72 57.22
N PHE A 16 11.23 -2.76 57.88
CA PHE A 16 9.95 -2.43 57.26
C PHE A 16 9.89 -0.97 56.79
N SER A 17 10.37 -0.01 57.60
CA SER A 17 10.45 1.39 57.18
C SER A 17 11.41 1.58 56.01
N ALA A 18 12.55 0.89 56.01
CA ALA A 18 13.51 0.96 54.91
C ALA A 18 12.93 0.40 53.59
N GLU A 19 12.10 -0.64 53.68
CA GLU A 19 11.42 -1.22 52.52
C GLU A 19 10.29 -0.33 52.00
N LEU A 20 9.56 0.35 52.89
CA LEU A 20 8.59 1.39 52.52
C LEU A 20 9.28 2.56 51.81
N ASP A 21 10.41 3.03 52.33
CA ASP A 21 11.19 4.13 51.71
C ASP A 21 11.63 3.74 50.30
N LYS A 22 12.14 2.51 50.13
CA LYS A 22 12.56 2.00 48.82
C LYS A 22 11.39 1.91 47.83
N MET A 23 10.23 1.39 48.26
CA MET A 23 9.04 1.33 47.40
C MET A 23 8.54 2.73 47.02
N ASN A 24 8.64 3.69 47.94
CA ASN A 24 8.25 5.07 47.69
C ASN A 24 9.18 5.73 46.65
N ASP A 25 10.48 5.49 46.75
CA ASP A 25 11.48 5.95 45.78
C ASP A 25 11.26 5.36 44.38
N GLU A 26 10.98 4.05 44.30
CA GLU A 26 10.66 3.38 43.04
C GLU A 26 9.36 3.94 42.44
N THR A 27 8.33 4.14 43.26
CA THR A 27 7.07 4.76 42.84
C THR A 27 7.28 6.17 42.29
N LEU A 28 8.16 6.95 42.93
CA LEU A 28 8.50 8.30 42.49
C LEU A 28 9.26 8.30 41.15
N ARG A 29 10.16 7.33 40.94
CA ARG A 29 10.88 7.15 39.65
C ARG A 29 9.90 6.80 38.53
N VAL A 30 9.01 5.84 38.75
CA VAL A 30 8.01 5.41 37.77
C VAL A 30 7.05 6.57 37.43
N LYS A 31 6.61 7.34 38.45
CA LYS A 31 5.78 8.53 38.21
C LYS A 31 6.47 9.56 37.31
N LYS A 32 7.75 9.84 37.55
CA LYS A 32 8.55 10.74 36.71
C LYS A 32 8.69 10.23 35.28
N GLU A 33 8.89 8.93 35.11
CA GLU A 33 9.00 8.31 33.77
C GLU A 33 7.67 8.39 33.00
N ILE A 34 6.55 8.09 33.64
CA ILE A 34 5.21 8.23 33.05
C ILE A 34 4.95 9.68 32.65
N GLU A 35 5.34 10.65 33.48
CA GLU A 35 5.18 12.07 33.18
C GLU A 35 6.03 12.49 31.96
N LEU A 36 7.28 12.03 31.87
CA LEU A 36 8.12 12.27 30.68
C LEU A 36 7.51 11.66 29.42
N LEU A 37 6.99 10.44 29.49
CA LEU A 37 6.34 9.78 28.35
C LEU A 37 5.05 10.51 27.94
N ARG A 38 4.27 11.03 28.89
CA ARG A 38 3.10 11.88 28.60
C ARG A 38 3.51 13.16 27.88
N VAL A 39 4.52 13.87 28.37
CA VAL A 39 5.04 15.08 27.71
C VAL A 39 5.54 14.79 26.29
N GLN A 40 6.20 13.65 26.08
CA GLN A 40 6.62 13.24 24.74
C GLN A 40 5.43 12.92 23.83
N HIS A 41 4.41 12.22 24.35
CA HIS A 41 3.20 11.91 23.61
C HIS A 41 2.44 13.18 23.22
N ASP A 42 2.30 14.14 24.13
CA ASP A 42 1.63 15.42 23.87
C ASP A 42 2.38 16.24 22.81
N ARG A 43 3.72 16.26 22.84
CA ARG A 43 4.54 16.88 21.78
C ARG A 43 4.31 16.23 20.41
N LEU A 44 4.23 14.90 20.36
CA LEU A 44 3.95 14.16 19.12
C LEU A 44 2.51 14.35 18.64
N SER A 45 1.54 14.47 19.56
CA SER A 45 0.15 14.77 19.24
C SER A 45 0.03 16.15 18.61
N ASN A 46 0.64 17.18 19.22
CA ASN A 46 0.63 18.54 18.69
C ASN A 46 1.28 18.63 17.30
N LEU A 47 2.33 17.85 17.02
CA LEU A 47 2.95 17.75 15.68
C LEU A 47 2.03 17.07 14.64
N LYS A 48 1.11 16.19 15.06
CA LYS A 48 0.11 15.59 14.17
C LYS A 48 -1.04 16.56 13.89
N ASP A 49 -1.40 17.39 14.86
CA ASP A 49 -2.44 18.40 14.72
C ASP A 49 -2.00 19.58 13.83
N ASP A 50 -0.73 19.98 13.88
CA ASP A 50 -0.17 20.98 12.93
C ASP A 50 -0.11 20.47 11.47
N ARG A 51 0.00 19.14 11.24
CA ARG A 51 -0.15 18.55 9.89
C ARG A 51 -1.60 18.45 9.41
N ASN A 52 -2.57 18.65 10.30
CA ASN A 52 -4.00 18.59 10.00
C ASN A 52 -4.66 19.98 9.83
N LEU A 53 -3.93 21.08 10.03
CA LEU A 53 -4.45 22.45 9.87
C LEU A 53 -4.18 23.11 8.49
N GLU A 54 -3.22 22.61 7.70
CA GLU A 54 -3.04 23.03 6.29
C GLU A 54 -4.11 22.54 5.27
N PRO A 55 -4.80 21.39 5.43
CA PRO A 55 -5.71 20.91 4.39
C PRO A 55 -7.09 21.61 4.38
N GLU A 56 -7.43 22.43 5.38
CA GLU A 56 -8.79 22.97 5.51
C GLU A 56 -9.02 24.31 4.78
N LYS A 57 -8.00 25.16 4.68
CA LYS A 57 -8.07 26.38 3.84
C LYS A 57 -7.92 26.09 2.34
N VAL A 58 -7.32 24.95 1.97
CA VAL A 58 -7.26 24.46 0.57
C VAL A 58 -8.58 23.79 0.15
N ARG A 59 -9.41 23.31 1.10
CA ARG A 59 -10.71 22.69 0.82
C ARG A 59 -11.76 23.66 0.25
N GLN A 60 -11.78 24.92 0.68
CA GLN A 60 -12.79 25.87 0.20
C GLN A 60 -12.50 26.41 -1.21
N LYS A 61 -11.23 26.54 -1.62
CA LYS A 61 -10.89 26.95 -2.99
C LYS A 61 -11.08 25.80 -4.01
N ASN A 62 -10.85 24.55 -3.59
CA ASN A 62 -11.00 23.37 -4.44
C ASN A 62 -12.45 23.00 -4.81
N ASN A 63 -13.47 23.51 -4.11
CA ASN A 63 -14.86 23.21 -4.46
C ASN A 63 -15.36 23.98 -5.70
N LYS A 64 -14.74 25.10 -6.06
CA LYS A 64 -15.11 25.84 -7.29
C LYS A 64 -14.47 25.21 -8.55
N ASP A 65 -13.27 24.65 -8.42
CA ASP A 65 -12.55 24.00 -9.54
C ASP A 65 -12.99 22.54 -9.80
N ARG A 66 -13.66 21.90 -8.83
CA ARG A 66 -14.20 20.53 -8.95
C ARG A 66 -15.31 20.40 -10.00
N HIS A 67 -16.13 21.42 -10.21
CA HIS A 67 -17.15 21.38 -11.27
C HIS A 67 -16.57 21.44 -12.70
N GLY A 68 -15.34 21.95 -12.86
CA GLY A 68 -14.64 21.95 -14.15
C GLY A 68 -13.90 20.63 -14.42
N LEU A 69 -13.26 20.06 -13.40
CA LEU A 69 -12.42 18.87 -13.53
C LEU A 69 -13.21 17.56 -13.65
N ASP A 70 -14.40 17.42 -13.05
CA ASP A 70 -15.22 16.22 -13.23
C ASP A 70 -15.71 16.03 -14.67
N LYS A 71 -15.94 17.13 -15.41
CA LYS A 71 -16.26 17.07 -16.85
C LYS A 71 -15.06 16.62 -17.70
N VAL A 72 -13.82 16.91 -17.26
CA VAL A 72 -12.59 16.53 -17.99
C VAL A 72 -12.13 15.13 -17.62
N ARG A 73 -12.30 14.70 -16.36
CA ARG A 73 -11.90 13.37 -15.88
C ARG A 73 -12.81 12.25 -16.40
N GLN A 74 -14.12 12.49 -16.50
CA GLN A 74 -15.03 11.56 -17.19
C GLN A 74 -14.75 11.41 -18.70
N LYS A 75 -14.15 12.43 -19.33
CA LYS A 75 -13.65 12.32 -20.72
C LYS A 75 -12.37 11.46 -20.80
N ASN A 76 -11.48 11.51 -19.81
CA ASN A 76 -10.19 10.80 -19.85
C ASN A 76 -10.24 9.34 -19.38
N GLU A 77 -11.17 8.95 -18.50
CA GLU A 77 -11.36 7.53 -18.12
C GLU A 77 -11.99 6.70 -19.25
N LYS A 78 -12.88 7.31 -20.05
CA LYS A 78 -13.40 6.68 -21.29
C LYS A 78 -12.32 6.49 -22.36
N VAL A 79 -11.24 7.28 -22.34
CA VAL A 79 -10.13 7.19 -23.31
C VAL A 79 -9.13 6.08 -22.93
N ARG A 80 -8.96 5.74 -21.65
CA ARG A 80 -8.05 4.66 -21.23
C ARG A 80 -8.70 3.28 -21.17
N HIS A 81 -9.99 3.18 -20.85
CA HIS A 81 -10.69 1.89 -20.92
C HIS A 81 -11.00 1.42 -22.35
N GLY A 82 -10.94 2.31 -23.35
CA GLY A 82 -11.05 1.94 -24.77
C GLY A 82 -9.78 1.32 -25.39
N LEU A 83 -8.66 1.32 -24.66
CA LEU A 83 -7.37 0.85 -25.18
C LEU A 83 -6.97 -0.55 -24.71
N ASP A 84 -7.61 -1.14 -23.68
CA ASP A 84 -7.15 -2.41 -23.09
C ASP A 84 -8.07 -3.61 -23.35
N SER A 85 -9.15 -3.47 -24.12
CA SER A 85 -9.95 -4.60 -24.60
C SER A 85 -9.34 -5.30 -25.83
N PHE A 86 -8.00 -5.37 -25.93
CA PHE A 86 -7.38 -6.18 -26.98
C PHE A 86 -7.73 -7.65 -26.73
N SER A 87 -8.52 -8.25 -27.61
CA SER A 87 -8.79 -9.69 -27.58
C SER A 87 -7.44 -10.42 -27.65
N LYS A 88 -7.08 -11.17 -26.60
CA LYS A 88 -5.89 -12.01 -26.60
C LYS A 88 -6.27 -13.41 -27.06
N ILE A 89 -5.45 -14.00 -27.94
CA ILE A 89 -5.58 -15.39 -28.38
C ILE A 89 -4.26 -16.08 -28.10
N SER A 90 -4.26 -17.08 -27.20
CA SER A 90 -3.06 -17.85 -26.82
C SER A 90 -1.86 -16.99 -26.41
N GLY A 91 -2.11 -15.88 -25.71
CA GLY A 91 -1.06 -14.94 -25.29
C GLY A 91 -0.57 -13.98 -26.38
N TRP A 92 -1.17 -13.99 -27.57
CA TRP A 92 -0.94 -13.00 -28.63
C TRP A 92 -2.01 -11.90 -28.58
N ASN A 93 -1.60 -10.65 -28.72
CA ASN A 93 -2.48 -9.49 -28.78
C ASN A 93 -3.07 -9.35 -30.19
N VAL A 94 -4.39 -9.36 -30.33
CA VAL A 94 -5.05 -9.18 -31.62
C VAL A 94 -5.43 -7.71 -31.82
N ARG A 95 -5.08 -7.17 -32.99
CA ARG A 95 -5.47 -5.80 -33.38
C ARG A 95 -5.88 -5.75 -34.83
N LYS A 96 -6.93 -4.99 -35.13
CA LYS A 96 -7.27 -4.59 -36.50
C LYS A 96 -6.37 -3.42 -36.90
N SER A 97 -5.62 -3.59 -37.97
CA SER A 97 -4.72 -2.57 -38.51
C SER A 97 -5.52 -1.58 -39.36
N ASN A 98 -4.94 -0.40 -39.63
CA ASN A 98 -5.62 0.67 -40.37
C ASN A 98 -5.97 0.26 -41.82
N ASP A 99 -5.28 -0.74 -42.37
CA ASP A 99 -5.54 -1.38 -43.65
C ASP A 99 -6.80 -2.28 -43.66
N GLY A 100 -7.47 -2.43 -42.51
CA GLY A 100 -8.68 -3.24 -42.36
C GLY A 100 -8.42 -4.70 -42.01
N TYR A 101 -7.16 -5.12 -41.85
CA TYR A 101 -6.80 -6.52 -41.59
C TYR A 101 -6.45 -6.78 -40.12
N TYR A 102 -6.88 -7.93 -39.62
CA TYR A 102 -6.52 -8.43 -38.30
C TYR A 102 -5.13 -9.04 -38.30
N ARG A 103 -4.34 -8.67 -37.29
CA ARG A 103 -3.00 -9.18 -37.04
C ARG A 103 -2.83 -9.50 -35.56
N CYS A 104 -2.09 -10.56 -35.26
CA CYS A 104 -1.70 -10.95 -33.91
C CYS A 104 -0.26 -10.55 -33.64
N TYR A 105 0.02 -10.03 -32.45
CA TYR A 105 1.34 -9.55 -32.05
C TYR A 105 1.78 -10.17 -30.73
N ARG A 106 3.04 -10.59 -30.64
CA ARG A 106 3.65 -11.05 -29.39
C ARG A 106 5.13 -10.72 -29.37
N LYS A 107 5.62 -10.26 -28.22
CA LYS A 107 7.05 -10.02 -27.99
C LYS A 107 7.68 -11.31 -27.47
N LEU A 108 8.68 -11.83 -28.18
CA LEU A 108 9.40 -13.07 -27.87
C LEU A 108 10.89 -12.81 -28.04
N LYS A 109 11.73 -13.21 -27.06
CA LYS A 109 13.20 -13.01 -27.11
C LYS A 109 13.60 -11.58 -27.53
N ARG A 110 12.93 -10.57 -26.95
CA ARG A 110 13.10 -9.12 -27.23
C ARG A 110 12.68 -8.64 -28.63
N LYS A 111 12.22 -9.51 -29.54
CA LYS A 111 11.70 -9.16 -30.86
C LYS A 111 10.17 -9.22 -30.89
N VAL A 112 9.53 -8.34 -31.67
CA VAL A 112 8.08 -8.37 -31.89
C VAL A 112 7.78 -9.23 -33.11
N HIS A 113 6.95 -10.25 -32.92
CA HIS A 113 6.45 -11.08 -34.00
C HIS A 113 5.02 -10.68 -34.35
N CYS A 114 4.71 -10.71 -35.64
CA CYS A 114 3.40 -10.41 -36.19
C CYS A 114 2.90 -11.60 -37.02
N ILE A 115 1.62 -11.93 -36.88
CA ILE A 115 0.93 -12.95 -37.66
C ILE A 115 -0.29 -12.31 -38.32
N TYR A 116 -0.36 -12.37 -39.64
CA TYR A 116 -1.54 -11.92 -40.39
C TYR A 116 -2.66 -12.95 -40.30
N ILE A 117 -3.90 -12.50 -40.07
CA ILE A 117 -5.10 -13.38 -39.97
C ILE A 117 -5.99 -13.23 -41.20
N GLY A 118 -6.37 -12.00 -41.54
CA GLY A 118 -7.30 -11.68 -42.63
C GLY A 118 -8.21 -10.49 -42.33
N LYS A 119 -9.21 -10.24 -43.18
CA LYS A 119 -10.20 -9.16 -42.99
C LYS A 119 -11.17 -9.41 -41.84
N THR A 120 -11.41 -10.68 -41.50
CA THR A 120 -12.27 -11.11 -40.38
C THR A 120 -11.44 -11.81 -39.32
N LEU A 121 -11.86 -11.68 -38.05
CA LEU A 121 -11.20 -12.35 -36.92
C LEU A 121 -11.79 -13.76 -36.72
N ASP A 122 -11.26 -14.72 -37.46
CA ASP A 122 -11.52 -16.14 -37.20
C ASP A 122 -10.56 -16.67 -36.14
N ARG A 123 -11.12 -16.99 -34.96
CA ARG A 123 -10.36 -17.49 -33.80
C ARG A 123 -9.65 -18.81 -34.09
N ASN A 124 -10.28 -19.73 -34.80
CA ASN A 124 -9.70 -21.05 -35.10
C ASN A 124 -8.56 -20.93 -36.12
N LYS A 125 -8.72 -20.05 -37.11
CA LYS A 125 -7.65 -19.71 -38.05
C LYS A 125 -6.47 -19.03 -37.34
N ALA A 126 -6.75 -18.12 -36.40
CA ALA A 126 -5.73 -17.45 -35.61
C ALA A 126 -4.93 -18.45 -34.75
N ILE A 127 -5.61 -19.34 -34.02
CA ILE A 127 -4.97 -20.39 -33.21
C ILE A 127 -4.05 -21.27 -34.07
N ARG A 128 -4.55 -21.78 -35.22
CA ARG A 128 -3.73 -22.61 -36.13
C ARG A 128 -2.47 -21.90 -36.61
N ARG A 129 -2.58 -20.62 -36.98
CA ARG A 129 -1.42 -19.82 -37.42
C ARG A 129 -0.46 -19.51 -36.28
N ILE A 130 -0.97 -19.29 -35.06
CA ILE A 130 -0.16 -19.10 -33.87
C ILE A 130 0.65 -20.36 -33.58
N ILE A 131 0.02 -21.53 -33.53
CA ILE A 131 0.71 -22.81 -33.29
C ILE A 131 1.80 -23.04 -34.35
N ALA A 132 1.48 -22.84 -35.63
CA ALA A 132 2.47 -22.98 -36.70
C ALA A 132 3.66 -22.01 -36.54
N LYS A 133 3.40 -20.78 -36.07
CA LYS A 133 4.44 -19.79 -35.81
C LYS A 133 5.27 -20.15 -34.57
N GLU A 134 4.65 -20.64 -33.52
CA GLU A 134 5.31 -21.06 -32.28
C GLU A 134 6.22 -22.27 -32.50
N ARG A 135 5.77 -23.25 -33.30
CA ARG A 135 6.61 -24.35 -33.81
C ARG A 135 7.86 -23.85 -34.51
N HIS A 136 7.69 -22.94 -35.46
CA HIS A 136 8.81 -22.39 -36.22
C HIS A 136 9.78 -21.58 -35.34
N LEU A 137 9.29 -20.99 -34.25
CA LEU A 137 10.10 -20.27 -33.27
C LEU A 137 10.70 -21.18 -32.19
N GLY A 138 10.42 -22.49 -32.23
CA GLY A 138 10.90 -23.47 -31.27
C GLY A 138 10.30 -23.31 -29.88
N LEU A 139 9.07 -22.76 -29.78
CA LEU A 139 8.37 -22.54 -28.51
C LEU A 139 7.50 -23.73 -28.07
N ASP A 140 7.36 -24.76 -28.90
CA ASP A 140 6.57 -25.97 -28.64
C ASP A 140 7.24 -26.95 -27.64
N LYS A 141 8.40 -26.62 -27.06
CA LYS A 141 9.16 -27.50 -26.15
C LYS A 141 9.19 -27.02 -24.69
N GLY A 142 8.15 -26.34 -24.24
CA GLY A 142 7.99 -25.86 -22.86
C GLY A 142 7.01 -26.72 -22.08
#